data_AF-A0A377XXF8-F1
#
_entry.id   AF-A0A377XXF8-F1
#
_cell.length_a   1.000
_cell.length_b   1.000
_cell.length_c   1.000
_cell.angle_alpha   90.00
_cell.angle_beta   90.00
_cell.angle_gamma   90.00
#
_symmetry.space_group_name_H-M   'P 1'
#
loop_
_entity.id
_entity.type
_entity.pdbx_description
1 polymer ?
#
loop_
_entity_poly.entity_id
_entity_poly.type
_entity_poly.pdbx_seq_one_letter_code
_entity_poly.pdbx_strand_id
1 'polypeptide(L)'
;MTALFSGHALANEPLTLVLDWYINPDHAPIMVAEQIGAFKAQGLDVRIVPPSDPALPPRMVAARQADLAITYQPQVHFFADEGLPLVRVGTLINSPLNTVIALDKQIKTPADLQGKKVGYSVSGIEQATLATMAQHAGIDPASIKLVNVNFQLTSALLAGQVDAVIGGYRNIEAQELKLQGKTPVVMNVEDYGVPAYDELVIVAHRDAIHEAKIRKFLTALQAGVGYLRAHPQKSWEAFAAAHPELRTELNHQAWLQTVPLFATDPAALDKARYETYEQFLYNNKLVKKVTPLTNYAVELH
;
A
#
# COMPACT_ATOMS: atom_id res chain seq x y z
N MET A 1 -50.61 21.49 22.32
CA MET A 1 -50.11 20.83 21.10
C MET A 1 -48.65 20.50 21.32
N THR A 2 -48.34 19.23 21.54
CA THR A 2 -46.96 18.76 21.72
C THR A 2 -46.43 18.39 20.33
N ALA A 3 -45.53 19.20 19.78
CA ALA A 3 -44.89 18.91 18.51
C ALA A 3 -43.81 17.84 18.73
N LEU A 4 -44.07 16.62 18.24
CA LEU A 4 -43.08 15.56 18.13
C LEU A 4 -42.14 15.93 16.98
N PHE A 5 -40.90 16.31 17.29
CA PHE A 5 -39.83 16.35 16.31
C PHE A 5 -39.38 14.92 16.04
N SER A 6 -39.90 14.31 14.97
CA SER A 6 -39.31 13.11 14.39
C SER A 6 -37.96 13.48 13.79
N GLY A 7 -36.89 13.33 14.58
CA GLY A 7 -35.52 13.36 14.08
C GLY A 7 -35.37 12.26 13.04
N HIS A 8 -35.30 12.62 11.76
CA HIS A 8 -34.87 11.70 10.73
C HIS A 8 -33.41 11.39 11.05
N ALA A 9 -33.13 10.18 11.55
CA ALA A 9 -31.77 9.68 11.54
C ALA A 9 -31.33 9.65 10.07
N LEU A 10 -30.45 10.57 9.69
CA LEU A 10 -29.84 10.55 8.36
C LEU A 10 -29.10 9.22 8.22
N ALA A 11 -29.43 8.44 7.19
CA ALA A 11 -28.72 7.22 6.90
C ALA A 11 -27.25 7.55 6.65
N ASN A 12 -26.35 6.70 7.15
CA ASN A 12 -24.92 6.85 6.90
C ASN A 12 -24.64 6.82 5.39
N GLU A 13 -23.76 7.71 4.94
CA GLU A 13 -23.35 7.82 3.55
C GLU A 13 -22.46 6.63 3.19
N PRO A 14 -22.78 5.86 2.14
CA PRO A 14 -21.97 4.71 1.73
C PRO A 14 -20.63 5.16 1.16
N LEU A 15 -19.57 4.43 1.49
CA LEU A 15 -18.23 4.63 0.94
C LEU A 15 -17.57 3.26 0.72
N THR A 16 -17.06 2.99 -0.47
CA THR A 16 -16.33 1.76 -0.77
C THR A 16 -14.82 2.03 -0.81
N LEU A 17 -14.08 1.32 0.05
CA LEU A 17 -12.62 1.27 0.06
C LEU A 17 -12.16 -0.09 -0.46
N VAL A 18 -11.39 -0.10 -1.55
CA VAL A 18 -10.74 -1.31 -2.07
C VAL A 18 -9.30 -1.37 -1.55
N LEU A 19 -8.93 -2.47 -0.90
CA LEU A 19 -7.57 -2.68 -0.41
C LEU A 19 -6.62 -3.02 -1.56
N ASP A 20 -5.32 -2.87 -1.36
CA ASP A 20 -4.30 -3.28 -2.33
C ASP A 20 -4.04 -4.79 -2.29
N TRP A 21 -4.27 -5.41 -1.13
CA TRP A 21 -4.04 -6.82 -0.88
C TRP A 21 -5.16 -7.48 -0.05
N TYR A 22 -4.97 -8.75 0.32
CA TYR A 22 -5.76 -9.37 1.37
C TYR A 22 -5.61 -8.60 2.69
N ILE A 23 -6.64 -8.67 3.54
CA ILE A 23 -6.59 -8.10 4.88
C ILE A 23 -5.39 -8.69 5.63
N ASN A 24 -4.50 -7.81 6.06
CA ASN A 24 -3.28 -8.12 6.79
C ASN A 24 -2.99 -6.98 7.80
N PRO A 25 -1.95 -7.10 8.63
CA PRO A 25 -1.63 -6.07 9.62
C PRO A 25 -1.29 -4.67 9.07
N ASP A 26 -0.92 -4.51 7.80
CA ASP A 26 -0.70 -3.20 7.17
C ASP A 26 -1.99 -2.37 7.03
N HIS A 27 -3.15 -3.01 7.21
CA HIS A 27 -4.46 -2.37 7.20
C HIS A 27 -4.95 -1.96 8.59
N ALA A 28 -4.16 -2.17 9.64
CA ALA A 28 -4.59 -2.04 11.03
C ALA A 28 -5.33 -0.73 11.36
N PRO A 29 -4.88 0.47 10.93
CA PRO A 29 -5.59 1.72 11.25
C PRO A 29 -7.02 1.78 10.71
N ILE A 30 -7.26 1.20 9.54
CA ILE A 30 -8.60 1.12 8.93
C ILE A 30 -9.49 0.20 9.76
N MET A 31 -8.96 -0.97 10.12
CA MET A 31 -9.70 -1.96 10.90
C MET A 31 -10.02 -1.42 12.30
N VAL A 32 -9.08 -0.71 12.92
CA VAL A 32 -9.30 -0.07 14.22
C VAL A 32 -10.32 1.07 14.11
N ALA A 33 -10.28 1.88 13.05
CA ALA A 33 -11.29 2.91 12.82
C ALA A 33 -12.71 2.31 12.70
N GLU A 34 -12.86 1.16 12.05
CA GLU A 34 -14.12 0.42 12.00
C GLU A 34 -14.53 -0.12 13.39
N GLN A 35 -13.60 -0.78 14.09
CA GLN A 35 -13.83 -1.39 15.41
C GLN A 35 -14.31 -0.38 16.47
N ILE A 36 -13.71 0.81 16.50
CA ILE A 36 -14.08 1.86 17.45
C ILE A 36 -15.29 2.69 16.97
N GLY A 37 -15.86 2.35 15.81
CA GLY A 37 -17.01 3.03 15.22
C GLY A 37 -16.72 4.42 14.67
N ALA A 38 -15.45 4.75 14.39
CA ALA A 38 -15.04 6.07 13.93
C ALA A 38 -15.67 6.46 12.59
N PHE A 39 -15.81 5.51 11.65
CA PHE A 39 -16.50 5.76 10.38
C PHE A 39 -17.98 6.12 10.59
N LYS A 40 -18.68 5.33 11.42
CA LYS A 40 -20.09 5.60 11.75
C LYS A 40 -20.27 6.92 12.48
N ALA A 41 -19.33 7.30 13.36
CA ALA A 41 -19.33 8.61 14.03
C ALA A 41 -19.19 9.79 13.05
N GLN A 42 -18.56 9.57 11.89
CA GLN A 42 -18.50 10.53 10.80
C GLN A 42 -19.69 10.45 9.83
N GLY A 43 -20.68 9.60 10.14
CA GLY A 43 -21.85 9.35 9.29
C GLY A 43 -21.51 8.56 8.02
N LEU A 44 -20.49 7.70 8.05
CA LEU A 44 -20.08 6.86 6.92
C LEU A 44 -20.44 5.39 7.18
N ASP A 45 -20.91 4.72 6.13
CA ASP A 45 -21.02 3.27 6.05
C ASP A 45 -19.92 2.76 5.12
N VAL A 46 -18.76 2.45 5.69
CA VAL A 46 -17.57 2.09 4.91
C VAL A 46 -17.59 0.59 4.62
N ARG A 47 -17.61 0.24 3.34
CA ARG A 47 -17.42 -1.13 2.87
C ARG A 47 -15.97 -1.34 2.47
N ILE A 48 -15.27 -2.18 3.22
CA ILE A 48 -13.87 -2.56 2.96
C ILE A 48 -13.83 -3.82 2.09
N VAL A 49 -13.13 -3.76 0.95
CA VAL A 49 -13.14 -4.84 -0.05
C VAL A 49 -11.71 -5.23 -0.43
N PRO A 50 -11.26 -6.45 -0.10
CA PRO A 50 -10.04 -7.01 -0.67
C PRO A 50 -10.19 -7.19 -2.19
N PRO A 51 -9.12 -7.00 -2.98
CA PRO A 51 -9.23 -7.11 -4.42
C PRO A 51 -9.21 -8.56 -4.90
N SER A 52 -9.81 -8.79 -6.07
CA SER A 52 -9.67 -10.07 -6.79
C SER A 52 -8.37 -10.17 -7.59
N ASP A 53 -7.67 -9.04 -7.79
CA ASP A 53 -6.38 -8.95 -8.46
C ASP A 53 -5.64 -7.67 -7.96
N PRO A 54 -4.33 -7.74 -7.63
CA PRO A 54 -3.58 -6.63 -7.05
C PRO A 54 -3.53 -5.36 -7.91
N ALA A 55 -3.69 -5.47 -9.23
CA ALA A 55 -3.63 -4.33 -10.14
C ALA A 55 -4.97 -3.61 -10.34
N LEU A 56 -6.08 -4.16 -9.82
CA LEU A 56 -7.43 -3.61 -10.00
C LEU A 56 -7.83 -2.43 -9.12
N PRO A 57 -7.45 -2.32 -7.83
CA PRO A 57 -7.98 -1.30 -6.92
C PRO A 57 -7.97 0.13 -7.46
N PRO A 58 -6.82 0.70 -7.89
CA PRO A 58 -6.79 2.05 -8.44
C PRO A 58 -7.61 2.19 -9.72
N ARG A 59 -7.70 1.15 -10.56
CA ARG A 59 -8.50 1.18 -11.79
C ARG A 59 -10.01 1.21 -11.50
N MET A 60 -10.46 0.55 -10.44
CA MET A 60 -11.85 0.63 -10.00
C MET A 60 -12.23 2.06 -9.58
N VAL A 61 -11.34 2.75 -8.86
CA VAL A 61 -11.54 4.17 -8.51
C VAL A 61 -11.53 5.06 -9.74
N ALA A 62 -10.57 4.86 -10.66
CA ALA A 62 -10.51 5.61 -11.92
C ALA A 62 -11.79 5.42 -12.76
N ALA A 63 -12.38 4.23 -12.73
CA ALA A 63 -13.65 3.90 -13.38
C ALA A 63 -14.90 4.26 -12.55
N ARG A 64 -14.75 4.90 -11.38
CA ARG A 64 -15.82 5.27 -10.45
C ARG A 64 -16.67 4.08 -9.96
N GLN A 65 -16.05 2.90 -9.87
CA GLN A 65 -16.63 1.68 -9.31
C GLN A 65 -16.36 1.52 -7.81
N ALA A 66 -15.44 2.32 -7.27
CA ALA A 66 -15.15 2.46 -5.85
C ALA A 66 -14.82 3.93 -5.55
N ASP A 67 -14.96 4.34 -4.29
CA ASP A 67 -14.66 5.71 -3.87
C ASP A 67 -13.17 5.90 -3.56
N LEU A 68 -12.59 4.91 -2.88
CA LEU A 68 -11.20 4.91 -2.45
C LEU A 68 -10.52 3.58 -2.79
N ALA A 69 -9.21 3.64 -3.01
CA ALA A 69 -8.36 2.47 -3.09
C ALA A 69 -7.05 2.69 -2.37
N ILE A 70 -6.49 1.63 -1.81
CA ILE A 70 -5.08 1.60 -1.39
C ILE A 70 -4.22 1.26 -2.61
N THR A 71 -3.08 1.92 -2.71
CA THR A 71 -2.05 1.71 -3.74
C THR A 71 -0.71 2.24 -3.20
N TYR A 72 0.27 2.44 -4.06
CA TYR A 72 1.64 2.80 -3.70
C TYR A 72 2.00 4.17 -4.29
N GLN A 73 2.68 5.05 -3.55
CA GLN A 73 3.06 6.37 -4.08
C GLN A 73 3.74 6.26 -5.46
N PRO A 74 4.75 5.38 -5.66
CA PRO A 74 5.40 5.26 -6.96
C PRO A 74 4.41 4.98 -8.10
N GLN A 75 3.37 4.19 -7.86
CA GLN A 75 2.34 3.88 -8.85
C GLN A 75 1.46 5.10 -9.19
N VAL A 76 1.21 5.99 -8.23
CA VAL A 76 0.46 7.23 -8.42
C VAL A 76 1.14 8.14 -9.45
N HIS A 77 2.47 8.18 -9.48
CA HIS A 77 3.23 8.93 -10.49
C HIS A 77 3.01 8.39 -11.92
N PHE A 78 3.05 7.07 -12.10
CA PHE A 78 2.76 6.44 -13.39
C PHE A 78 1.32 6.72 -13.85
N PHE A 79 0.35 6.65 -12.94
CA PHE A 79 -1.03 7.01 -13.24
C PHE A 79 -1.15 8.47 -13.71
N ALA A 80 -0.40 9.38 -13.09
CA ALA A 80 -0.38 10.78 -13.48
C ALA A 80 0.24 11.00 -14.88
N ASP A 81 1.33 10.30 -15.21
CA ASP A 81 1.96 10.33 -16.55
C ASP A 81 1.00 9.78 -17.64
N GLU A 82 0.27 8.71 -17.30
CA GLU A 82 -0.75 8.08 -18.16
C GLU A 82 -2.04 8.91 -18.27
N GLY A 83 -2.22 9.93 -17.43
CA GLY A 83 -3.40 10.80 -17.42
C GLY A 83 -4.63 10.19 -16.74
N LEU A 84 -4.45 9.15 -15.93
CA LEU A 84 -5.53 8.59 -15.12
C LEU A 84 -5.99 9.61 -14.06
N PRO A 85 -7.30 9.67 -13.75
CA PRO A 85 -7.86 10.66 -12.83
C PRO A 85 -7.71 10.21 -11.37
N LEU A 86 -6.52 9.79 -10.96
CA LEU A 86 -6.24 9.31 -9.61
C LEU A 86 -5.40 10.31 -8.84
N VAL A 87 -5.80 10.57 -7.60
CA VAL A 87 -5.13 11.53 -6.72
C VAL A 87 -4.97 10.90 -5.35
N ARG A 88 -3.74 10.91 -4.82
CA ARG A 88 -3.47 10.56 -3.43
C ARG A 88 -4.15 11.58 -2.52
N VAL A 89 -4.97 11.08 -1.59
CA VAL A 89 -5.70 11.85 -0.57
C VAL A 89 -5.28 11.52 0.85
N GLY A 90 -4.57 10.41 1.06
CA GLY A 90 -4.01 10.07 2.37
C GLY A 90 -2.90 9.02 2.29
N THR A 91 -2.24 8.77 3.42
CA THR A 91 -1.16 7.78 3.56
C THR A 91 -1.40 6.91 4.79
N LEU A 92 -1.23 5.60 4.64
CA LEU A 92 -1.20 4.64 5.74
C LEU A 92 0.23 4.41 6.23
N ILE A 93 1.16 4.11 5.32
CA ILE A 93 2.56 3.81 5.66
C ILE A 93 3.46 4.73 4.82
N ASN A 94 4.24 5.57 5.50
CA ASN A 94 5.03 6.63 4.88
C ASN A 94 6.52 6.27 4.79
N SER A 95 6.84 4.98 4.62
CA SER A 95 8.20 4.48 4.44
C SER A 95 8.18 3.20 3.60
N PRO A 96 9.18 2.95 2.75
CA PRO A 96 9.24 1.73 1.96
C PRO A 96 9.19 0.45 2.81
N LEU A 97 8.37 -0.52 2.38
CA LEU A 97 8.33 -1.90 2.87
C LEU A 97 8.78 -2.89 1.81
N ASN A 98 8.66 -2.53 0.53
CA ASN A 98 9.02 -3.38 -0.61
C ASN A 98 10.48 -3.86 -0.51
N THR A 99 10.69 -5.12 -0.91
CA THR A 99 11.99 -5.77 -0.96
C THR A 99 12.08 -6.70 -2.16
N VAL A 100 13.32 -6.95 -2.61
CA VAL A 100 13.62 -8.16 -3.38
C VAL A 100 14.00 -9.28 -2.41
N ILE A 101 13.33 -10.42 -2.50
CA ILE A 101 13.52 -11.57 -1.63
C ILE A 101 14.01 -12.77 -2.45
N ALA A 102 15.10 -13.39 -2.03
CA ALA A 102 15.62 -14.63 -2.61
C ALA A 102 15.85 -15.69 -1.53
N LEU A 103 15.75 -16.97 -1.89
CA LEU A 103 16.10 -18.09 -1.02
C LEU A 103 17.48 -18.67 -1.32
N ASP A 104 17.94 -18.57 -2.57
CA ASP A 104 19.29 -18.96 -2.95
C ASP A 104 20.30 -18.00 -2.31
N LYS A 105 21.24 -18.56 -1.55
CA LYS A 105 22.31 -17.82 -0.87
C LYS A 105 23.36 -17.24 -1.82
N GLN A 106 23.33 -17.60 -3.09
CA GLN A 106 24.15 -16.98 -4.13
C GLN A 106 23.57 -15.63 -4.60
N ILE A 107 22.26 -15.37 -4.41
CA ILE A 107 21.62 -14.11 -4.76
C ILE A 107 21.67 -13.20 -3.54
N LYS A 108 22.71 -12.37 -3.42
CA LYS A 108 22.96 -11.53 -2.24
C LYS A 108 22.71 -10.06 -2.49
N THR A 109 22.86 -9.62 -3.73
CA THR A 109 22.80 -8.24 -4.17
C THR A 109 22.00 -8.15 -5.49
N PRO A 110 21.54 -6.96 -5.89
CA PRO A 110 20.82 -6.82 -7.16
C PRO A 110 21.66 -7.22 -8.39
N ALA A 111 23.00 -7.16 -8.33
CA ALA A 111 23.86 -7.64 -9.40
C ALA A 111 23.67 -9.14 -9.69
N ASP A 112 23.38 -9.93 -8.66
CA ASP A 112 23.19 -11.38 -8.76
C ASP A 112 21.87 -11.76 -9.44
N LEU A 113 21.01 -10.78 -9.74
CA LEU A 113 19.75 -10.97 -10.47
C LEU A 113 19.96 -11.05 -11.98
N GLN A 114 21.16 -10.77 -12.49
CA GLN A 114 21.46 -10.86 -13.91
C GLN A 114 21.12 -12.26 -14.47
N GLY A 115 20.21 -12.33 -15.44
CA GLY A 115 19.75 -13.57 -16.06
C GLY A 115 18.73 -14.37 -15.23
N LYS A 116 18.39 -13.93 -14.02
CA LYS A 116 17.46 -14.61 -13.10
C LYS A 116 16.00 -14.31 -13.43
N LYS A 117 15.11 -15.18 -12.94
CA LYS A 117 13.66 -14.99 -12.96
C LYS A 117 13.21 -14.30 -11.67
N VAL A 118 12.53 -13.16 -11.80
CA VAL A 118 11.99 -12.41 -10.66
C VAL A 118 10.47 -12.38 -10.75
N GLY A 119 9.80 -12.94 -9.74
CA GLY A 119 8.36 -12.88 -9.59
C GLY A 119 7.89 -11.51 -9.12
N TYR A 120 6.74 -11.04 -9.61
CA TYR A 120 6.13 -9.77 -9.20
C TYR A 120 4.60 -9.84 -9.24
N SER A 121 3.93 -8.95 -8.52
CA SER A 121 2.46 -8.88 -8.48
C SER A 121 1.88 -7.74 -9.33
N VAL A 122 2.45 -6.54 -9.23
CA VAL A 122 1.89 -5.33 -9.87
C VAL A 122 2.78 -4.86 -11.02
N SER A 123 2.23 -4.87 -12.24
CA SER A 123 2.95 -4.37 -13.42
C SER A 123 3.14 -2.85 -13.41
N GLY A 124 4.13 -2.37 -14.16
CA GLY A 124 4.58 -0.99 -14.19
C GLY A 124 5.59 -0.70 -13.08
N ILE A 125 5.11 -0.66 -11.83
CA ILE A 125 5.93 -0.20 -10.72
C ILE A 125 7.07 -1.17 -10.37
N GLU A 126 6.79 -2.47 -10.25
CA GLU A 126 7.83 -3.43 -9.85
C GLU A 126 8.96 -3.51 -10.88
N GLN A 127 8.63 -3.32 -12.16
CA GLN A 127 9.63 -3.23 -13.23
C GLN A 127 10.50 -2.00 -13.09
N ALA A 128 9.92 -0.84 -12.78
CA ALA A 128 10.66 0.41 -12.60
C ALA A 128 11.57 0.37 -11.35
N THR A 129 11.04 -0.15 -10.24
CA THR A 129 11.80 -0.35 -9.00
C THR A 129 12.97 -1.32 -9.24
N LEU A 130 12.71 -2.48 -9.85
CA LEU A 130 13.76 -3.45 -10.13
C LEU A 130 14.79 -2.94 -11.15
N ALA A 131 14.35 -2.19 -12.16
CA ALA A 131 15.26 -1.56 -13.13
C ALA A 131 16.19 -0.55 -12.46
N THR A 132 15.69 0.21 -11.49
CA THR A 132 16.50 1.13 -10.69
C THR A 132 17.57 0.38 -9.91
N MET A 133 17.19 -0.70 -9.20
CA MET A 133 18.12 -1.52 -8.44
C MET A 133 19.18 -2.18 -9.34
N ALA A 134 18.77 -2.65 -10.52
CA ALA A 134 19.65 -3.24 -11.53
C ALA A 134 20.67 -2.22 -12.05
N GLN A 135 20.22 -1.01 -12.41
CA GLN A 135 21.09 0.08 -12.85
C GLN A 135 22.06 0.51 -11.76
N HIS A 136 21.60 0.62 -10.51
CA HIS A 136 22.44 0.92 -9.35
C HIS A 136 23.55 -0.12 -9.16
N ALA A 137 23.24 -1.40 -9.44
CA ALA A 137 24.20 -2.50 -9.40
C ALA A 137 25.04 -2.67 -10.68
N GLY A 138 24.86 -1.80 -11.68
CA GLY A 138 25.63 -1.83 -12.92
C GLY A 138 25.26 -2.97 -13.88
N ILE A 139 24.08 -3.57 -13.74
CA ILE A 139 23.58 -4.60 -14.66
C ILE A 139 22.46 -4.06 -15.54
N ASP A 140 22.30 -4.64 -16.73
CA ASP A 140 21.20 -4.30 -17.63
C ASP A 140 19.87 -4.80 -17.06
N PRO A 141 18.88 -3.93 -16.79
CA PRO A 141 17.55 -4.35 -16.35
C PRO A 141 16.90 -5.40 -17.25
N ALA A 142 17.14 -5.34 -18.56
CA ALA A 142 16.58 -6.29 -19.52
C ALA A 142 17.14 -7.72 -19.38
N SER A 143 18.24 -7.89 -18.63
CA SER A 143 18.78 -9.20 -18.31
C SER A 143 17.92 -9.97 -17.29
N ILE A 144 17.05 -9.28 -16.55
CA ILE A 144 16.18 -9.89 -15.54
C ILE A 144 14.86 -10.33 -16.19
N LYS A 145 14.47 -11.59 -15.97
CA LYS A 145 13.24 -12.17 -16.53
C LYS A 145 12.09 -12.03 -15.54
N LEU A 146 11.16 -11.13 -15.83
CA LEU A 146 10.02 -10.87 -14.96
C LEU A 146 8.90 -11.89 -15.19
N VAL A 147 8.34 -12.41 -14.11
CA VAL A 147 7.20 -13.36 -14.11
C VAL A 147 6.09 -12.78 -13.25
N ASN A 148 4.92 -12.51 -13.84
CA ASN A 148 3.76 -12.09 -13.04
C ASN A 148 3.23 -13.32 -12.30
N VAL A 149 3.28 -13.29 -10.97
CA VAL A 149 2.78 -14.36 -10.10
C VAL A 149 1.53 -13.95 -9.34
N ASN A 150 0.97 -12.77 -9.62
CA ASN A 150 -0.22 -12.25 -8.96
C ASN A 150 -0.04 -12.31 -7.42
N PHE A 151 -0.99 -12.84 -6.67
CA PHE A 151 -0.87 -13.01 -5.21
C PHE A 151 0.18 -14.04 -4.71
N GLN A 152 0.85 -14.77 -5.60
CA GLN A 152 1.64 -15.96 -5.27
C GLN A 152 3.15 -15.69 -5.11
N LEU A 153 3.54 -14.57 -4.49
CA LEU A 153 4.96 -14.20 -4.30
C LEU A 153 5.71 -15.29 -3.50
N THR A 154 5.31 -15.53 -2.25
CA THR A 154 5.98 -16.50 -1.37
C THR A 154 5.94 -17.92 -1.95
N SER A 155 4.78 -18.36 -2.46
CA SER A 155 4.62 -19.72 -2.97
C SER A 155 5.40 -19.97 -4.27
N ALA A 156 5.45 -19.00 -5.19
CA ALA A 156 6.27 -19.13 -6.41
C ALA A 156 7.76 -19.23 -6.08
N LEU A 157 8.24 -18.47 -5.09
CA LEU A 157 9.62 -18.54 -4.62
C LEU A 157 9.93 -19.89 -3.94
N LEU A 158 9.06 -20.35 -3.04
CA LEU A 158 9.22 -21.63 -2.35
C LEU A 158 9.20 -22.83 -3.31
N ALA A 159 8.39 -22.76 -4.37
CA ALA A 159 8.29 -23.77 -5.40
C ALA A 159 9.44 -23.73 -6.42
N GLY A 160 10.34 -22.73 -6.35
CA GLY A 160 11.43 -22.55 -7.31
C GLY A 160 10.96 -22.17 -8.71
N GLN A 161 9.76 -21.62 -8.85
CA GLN A 161 9.24 -21.12 -10.13
C GLN A 161 9.97 -19.85 -10.58
N VAL A 162 10.45 -19.08 -9.58
CA VAL A 162 11.25 -17.87 -9.72
C VAL A 162 12.46 -17.95 -8.78
N ASP A 163 13.54 -17.26 -9.13
CA ASP A 163 14.79 -17.23 -8.35
C ASP A 163 14.71 -16.21 -7.20
N ALA A 164 13.94 -15.15 -7.40
CA ALA A 164 13.62 -14.13 -6.41
C ALA A 164 12.21 -13.56 -6.66
N VAL A 165 11.69 -12.77 -5.73
CA VAL A 165 10.47 -11.98 -5.89
C VAL A 165 10.71 -10.52 -5.53
N ILE A 166 10.00 -9.60 -6.18
CA ILE A 166 9.90 -8.19 -5.80
C ILE A 166 8.43 -7.86 -5.51
N GLY A 167 8.17 -6.91 -4.61
CA GLY A 167 6.85 -6.59 -4.08
C GLY A 167 6.55 -7.27 -2.74
N GLY A 168 7.43 -8.20 -2.31
CA GLY A 168 7.31 -8.82 -0.99
C GLY A 168 7.75 -7.86 0.11
N TYR A 169 6.94 -7.72 1.15
CA TYR A 169 7.21 -6.83 2.26
C TYR A 169 8.11 -7.46 3.32
N ARG A 170 8.98 -6.61 3.87
CA ARG A 170 9.92 -6.99 4.94
C ARG A 170 9.25 -7.46 6.24
N ASN A 171 8.05 -6.97 6.52
CA ASN A 171 7.23 -7.28 7.69
C ASN A 171 6.22 -8.42 7.45
N ILE A 172 5.93 -8.79 6.18
CA ILE A 172 4.98 -9.85 5.83
C ILE A 172 5.70 -11.04 5.17
N GLU A 173 5.96 -11.01 3.87
CA GLU A 173 6.49 -12.16 3.10
C GLU A 173 7.87 -12.60 3.61
N ALA A 174 8.74 -11.64 3.96
CA ALA A 174 10.04 -11.98 4.52
C ALA A 174 9.93 -12.64 5.90
N GLN A 175 8.93 -12.27 6.71
CA GLN A 175 8.66 -12.92 7.99
C GLN A 175 7.98 -14.28 7.82
N GLU A 176 7.04 -14.39 6.88
CA GLU A 176 6.39 -15.64 6.53
C GLU A 176 7.43 -16.71 6.19
N LEU A 177 8.39 -16.38 5.31
CA LEU A 177 9.48 -17.28 4.95
C LEU A 177 10.33 -17.70 6.16
N LYS A 178 10.64 -16.77 7.08
CA LYS A 178 11.40 -17.07 8.30
C LYS A 178 10.63 -18.03 9.21
N LEU A 179 9.34 -17.81 9.41
CA LEU A 179 8.47 -18.67 10.22
C LEU A 179 8.30 -20.07 9.60
N GLN A 180 8.41 -20.18 8.28
CA GLN A 180 8.49 -21.48 7.59
C GLN A 180 9.89 -22.11 7.63
N GLY A 181 10.78 -21.62 8.50
CA GLY A 181 12.13 -22.17 8.70
C GLY A 181 13.11 -21.86 7.57
N LYS A 182 12.78 -20.91 6.67
CA LYS A 182 13.71 -20.44 5.64
C LYS A 182 14.58 -19.32 6.17
N THR A 183 15.66 -19.04 5.43
CA THR A 183 16.54 -17.91 5.72
C THR A 183 16.59 -17.03 4.47
N PRO A 184 15.58 -16.19 4.21
CA PRO A 184 15.58 -15.36 3.01
C PRO A 184 16.75 -14.36 3.02
N VAL A 185 17.31 -14.09 1.85
CA VAL A 185 18.06 -12.86 1.59
C VAL A 185 17.03 -11.79 1.25
N VAL A 186 17.07 -10.66 1.96
CA VAL A 186 16.12 -9.57 1.81
C VAL A 186 16.90 -8.32 1.43
N MET A 187 16.59 -7.76 0.28
CA MET A 187 17.19 -6.54 -0.25
C MET A 187 16.14 -5.43 -0.21
N ASN A 188 16.29 -4.48 0.71
CA ASN A 188 15.41 -3.32 0.78
C ASN A 188 15.66 -2.43 -0.45
N VAL A 189 14.60 -1.99 -1.11
CA VAL A 189 14.73 -1.26 -2.39
C VAL A 189 15.51 0.05 -2.24
N GLU A 190 15.36 0.72 -1.09
CA GLU A 190 16.01 2.00 -0.79
C GLU A 190 17.53 1.89 -0.58
N ASP A 191 18.03 0.71 -0.25
CA ASP A 191 19.47 0.45 -0.11
C ASP A 191 20.16 0.38 -1.49
N TYR A 192 19.39 0.36 -2.59
CA TYR A 192 19.89 0.16 -3.96
C TYR A 192 19.37 1.21 -4.94
N GLY A 193 19.32 2.47 -4.50
CA GLY A 193 19.11 3.63 -5.37
C GLY A 193 17.65 4.02 -5.61
N VAL A 194 16.68 3.29 -5.07
CA VAL A 194 15.27 3.71 -5.08
C VAL A 194 15.07 4.81 -4.03
N PRO A 195 14.58 6.01 -4.39
CA PRO A 195 14.35 7.07 -3.40
C PRO A 195 13.29 6.66 -2.37
N ALA A 196 13.30 7.28 -1.19
CA ALA A 196 12.23 7.07 -0.22
C ALA A 196 10.86 7.49 -0.77
N TYR A 197 9.82 6.73 -0.44
CA TYR A 197 8.43 6.96 -0.86
C TYR A 197 7.44 6.47 0.21
N ASP A 198 6.17 6.86 0.09
CA ASP A 198 5.08 6.30 0.87
C ASP A 198 4.67 4.93 0.32
N GLU A 199 4.86 3.86 1.10
CA GLU A 199 4.52 2.52 0.66
C GLU A 199 3.01 2.37 0.44
N LEU A 200 2.18 2.68 1.44
CA LEU A 200 0.73 2.54 1.30
C LEU A 200 0.03 3.90 1.34
N VAL A 201 -0.56 4.27 0.20
CA VAL A 201 -1.32 5.51 0.02
C VAL A 201 -2.77 5.22 -0.35
N ILE A 202 -3.64 6.17 -0.04
CA ILE A 202 -5.06 6.12 -0.37
C ILE A 202 -5.30 7.07 -1.54
N VAL A 203 -5.91 6.57 -2.61
CA VAL A 203 -6.29 7.36 -3.79
C VAL A 203 -7.80 7.50 -3.92
N ALA A 204 -8.22 8.66 -4.42
CA ALA A 204 -9.58 8.96 -4.85
C ALA A 204 -9.58 9.36 -6.34
N HIS A 205 -10.76 9.34 -6.96
CA HIS A 205 -10.96 9.94 -8.27
C HIS A 205 -10.80 11.47 -8.17
N ARG A 206 -10.11 12.11 -9.12
CA ARG A 206 -9.78 13.55 -9.10
C ARG A 206 -11.02 14.42 -8.84
N ASP A 207 -12.11 14.17 -9.54
CA ASP A 207 -13.35 14.95 -9.37
C ASP A 207 -14.05 14.75 -8.01
N ALA A 208 -13.69 13.70 -7.26
CA ALA A 208 -14.30 13.36 -5.97
C ALA A 208 -13.51 13.88 -4.76
N ILE A 209 -12.29 14.41 -4.95
CA ILE A 209 -11.42 14.84 -3.83
C ILE A 209 -12.02 15.98 -2.98
N HIS A 210 -13.02 16.68 -3.50
CA HIS A 210 -13.72 17.75 -2.79
C HIS A 210 -14.97 17.25 -2.05
N GLU A 211 -15.40 16.01 -2.26
CA GLU A 211 -16.55 15.43 -1.57
C GLU A 211 -16.27 15.33 -0.05
N ALA A 212 -17.24 15.74 0.76
CA ALA A 212 -17.09 15.78 2.21
C ALA A 212 -16.77 14.40 2.82
N LYS A 213 -17.26 13.33 2.18
CA LYS A 213 -17.03 11.94 2.61
C LYS A 213 -15.56 11.54 2.64
N ILE A 214 -14.71 12.12 1.78
CA ILE A 214 -13.27 11.84 1.76
C ILE A 214 -12.58 12.42 3.02
N ARG A 215 -12.89 13.68 3.37
CA ARG A 215 -12.36 14.31 4.61
C ARG A 215 -12.85 13.60 5.87
N LYS A 216 -14.14 13.23 5.88
CA LYS A 216 -14.75 12.43 6.94
C LYS A 216 -14.05 11.09 7.12
N PHE A 217 -13.74 10.41 6.02
CA PHE A 217 -12.99 9.15 6.04
C PHE A 217 -11.59 9.35 6.66
N LEU A 218 -10.83 10.36 6.22
CA LEU A 218 -9.51 10.66 6.77
C LEU A 218 -9.56 11.03 8.26
N THR A 219 -10.60 11.76 8.68
CA THR A 219 -10.84 12.09 10.11
C THR A 219 -11.07 10.82 10.94
N ALA A 220 -11.89 9.89 10.44
CA ALA A 220 -12.12 8.61 11.10
C ALA A 220 -10.85 7.74 11.13
N LEU A 221 -10.08 7.73 10.04
CA LEU A 221 -8.81 7.02 9.95
C LEU A 221 -7.78 7.56 10.95
N GLN A 222 -7.68 8.88 11.12
CA GLN A 222 -6.85 9.52 12.13
C GLN A 222 -7.22 9.07 13.55
N ALA A 223 -8.52 8.92 13.84
CA ALA A 223 -8.97 8.38 15.12
C ALA A 223 -8.55 6.91 15.30
N GLY A 224 -8.62 6.11 14.22
CA GLY A 224 -8.11 4.73 14.19
C GLY A 224 -6.61 4.65 14.49
N VAL A 225 -5.79 5.49 13.83
CA VAL A 225 -4.34 5.61 14.10
C VAL A 225 -4.07 5.96 15.56
N GLY A 226 -4.78 6.97 16.08
CA GLY A 226 -4.61 7.42 17.47
C GLY A 226 -4.93 6.32 18.47
N TYR A 227 -6.05 5.62 18.27
CA TYR A 227 -6.45 4.50 19.13
C TYR A 227 -5.47 3.33 19.04
N LEU A 228 -5.06 2.94 17.83
CA LEU A 228 -4.11 1.85 17.61
C LEU A 228 -2.79 2.10 18.35
N ARG A 229 -2.26 3.33 18.27
CA ARG A 229 -1.02 3.73 18.96
C ARG A 229 -1.17 3.73 20.48
N ALA A 230 -2.32 4.17 21.00
CA ALA A 230 -2.58 4.17 22.44
C ALA A 230 -2.88 2.77 23.01
N HIS A 231 -3.42 1.87 22.18
CA HIS A 231 -3.92 0.56 22.60
C HIS A 231 -3.54 -0.57 21.62
N PRO A 232 -2.25 -0.80 21.32
CA PRO A 232 -1.84 -1.71 20.25
C PRO A 232 -2.25 -3.16 20.50
N GLN A 233 -2.12 -3.64 21.75
CA GLN A 233 -2.50 -4.99 22.15
C GLN A 233 -4.01 -5.21 22.07
N LYS A 234 -4.81 -4.27 22.62
CA LYS A 234 -6.27 -4.36 22.59
C LYS A 234 -6.81 -4.30 21.16
N SER A 235 -6.19 -3.47 20.31
CA SER A 235 -6.54 -3.36 18.90
C SER A 235 -6.25 -4.67 18.16
N TRP A 236 -5.11 -5.32 18.43
CA TRP A 236 -4.80 -6.65 17.90
C TRP A 236 -5.81 -7.70 18.36
N GLU A 237 -6.15 -7.74 19.65
CA GLU A 237 -7.11 -8.71 20.19
C GLU A 237 -8.50 -8.56 19.57
N ALA A 238 -8.96 -7.32 19.38
CA ALA A 238 -10.22 -7.04 18.70
C ALA A 238 -10.16 -7.44 17.22
N PHE A 239 -9.07 -7.12 16.52
CA PHE A 239 -8.85 -7.53 15.13
C PHE A 239 -8.84 -9.05 14.97
N ALA A 240 -8.06 -9.76 15.78
CA ALA A 240 -7.96 -11.22 15.75
C ALA A 240 -9.26 -11.93 16.17
N ALA A 241 -10.12 -11.27 16.95
CA ALA A 241 -11.46 -11.77 17.28
C ALA A 241 -12.44 -11.59 16.12
N ALA A 242 -12.37 -10.46 15.40
CA ALA A 242 -13.21 -10.18 14.23
C ALA A 242 -12.78 -10.97 12.98
N HIS A 243 -11.48 -11.28 12.88
CA HIS A 243 -10.86 -12.06 11.82
C HIS A 243 -10.10 -13.28 12.39
N PRO A 244 -10.80 -14.32 12.90
CA PRO A 244 -10.15 -15.50 13.48
C PRO A 244 -9.18 -16.21 12.54
N GLU A 245 -9.43 -16.14 11.22
CA GLU A 245 -8.55 -16.66 10.17
C GLU A 245 -7.20 -15.93 10.11
N LEU A 246 -7.14 -14.68 10.57
CA LEU A 246 -5.93 -13.88 10.63
C LEU A 246 -5.22 -13.95 11.97
N ARG A 247 -5.73 -14.74 12.94
CA ARG A 247 -5.08 -14.98 14.24
C ARG A 247 -3.94 -16.00 14.10
N THR A 248 -2.87 -15.59 13.43
CA THR A 248 -1.67 -16.40 13.19
C THR A 248 -0.45 -15.77 13.86
N GLU A 249 0.60 -16.57 14.08
CA GLU A 249 1.88 -16.04 14.58
C GLU A 249 2.48 -15.01 13.63
N LEU A 250 2.37 -15.25 12.31
CA LEU A 250 2.80 -14.30 11.28
C LEU A 250 2.12 -12.94 11.46
N ASN A 251 0.79 -12.92 11.50
CA ASN A 251 0.04 -11.66 11.59
C ASN A 251 0.26 -10.96 12.93
N HIS A 252 0.44 -11.70 14.02
CA HIS A 252 0.76 -11.10 15.32
C HIS A 252 2.14 -10.41 15.31
N GLN A 253 3.17 -11.10 14.79
CA GLN A 253 4.51 -10.55 14.66
C GLN A 253 4.54 -9.34 13.71
N ALA A 254 3.89 -9.46 12.56
CA ALA A 254 3.76 -8.39 11.60
C ALA A 254 3.01 -7.19 12.19
N TRP A 255 1.93 -7.40 12.95
CA TRP A 255 1.21 -6.31 13.63
C TRP A 255 2.13 -5.49 14.52
N LEU A 256 2.90 -6.15 15.40
CA LEU A 256 3.85 -5.47 16.27
C LEU A 256 4.93 -4.69 15.50
N GLN A 257 5.41 -5.26 14.39
CA GLN A 257 6.42 -4.61 13.52
C GLN A 257 5.86 -3.44 12.72
N THR A 258 4.56 -3.47 12.40
CA THR A 258 3.92 -2.50 11.48
C THR A 258 3.35 -1.29 12.21
N VAL A 259 2.83 -1.46 13.44
CA VAL A 259 2.31 -0.34 14.26
C VAL A 259 3.20 0.92 14.28
N PRO A 260 4.54 0.84 14.45
CA PRO A 260 5.38 2.03 14.43
C PRO A 260 5.52 2.69 13.04
N LEU A 261 5.21 1.97 11.97
CA LEU A 261 5.40 2.40 10.57
C LEU A 261 4.22 3.20 10.02
N PHE A 262 3.06 3.19 10.69
CA PHE A 262 1.90 3.96 10.24
C PHE A 262 2.15 5.47 10.31
N ALA A 263 1.71 6.20 9.29
CA ALA A 263 1.67 7.65 9.30
C ALA A 263 0.92 8.15 10.55
N THR A 264 1.52 9.09 11.28
CA THR A 264 0.89 9.70 12.46
C THR A 264 -0.30 10.57 12.09
N ASP A 265 -0.19 11.24 10.94
CA ASP A 265 -1.24 12.03 10.30
C ASP A 265 -1.49 11.47 8.90
N PRO A 266 -2.59 10.72 8.69
CA PRO A 266 -2.92 10.15 7.39
C PRO A 266 -3.21 11.19 6.30
N ALA A 267 -3.59 12.42 6.64
CA ALA A 267 -3.90 13.45 5.65
C ALA A 267 -2.66 14.22 5.19
N ALA A 268 -1.68 14.40 6.08
CA ALA A 268 -0.44 15.13 5.81
C ALA A 268 0.27 14.66 4.53
N LEU A 269 0.73 15.59 3.71
CA LEU A 269 1.45 15.33 2.46
C LEU A 269 2.89 15.82 2.54
N ASP A 270 3.85 14.91 2.43
CA ASP A 270 5.26 15.25 2.22
C ASP A 270 5.49 15.66 0.75
N LYS A 271 5.27 16.94 0.46
CA LYS A 271 5.37 17.49 -0.92
C LYS A 271 6.75 17.28 -1.52
N ALA A 272 7.81 17.51 -0.74
CA ALA A 272 9.18 17.41 -1.20
C ALA A 272 9.53 15.98 -1.61
N ARG A 273 9.04 14.97 -0.89
CA ARG A 273 9.19 13.56 -1.26
C ARG A 273 8.54 13.25 -2.60
N TYR A 274 7.31 13.72 -2.84
CA TYR A 274 6.60 13.47 -4.08
C TYR A 274 7.28 14.18 -5.27
N GLU A 275 7.72 15.43 -5.09
CA GLU A 275 8.44 16.16 -6.14
C GLU A 275 9.81 15.52 -6.45
N THR A 276 10.53 15.09 -5.41
CA THR A 276 11.81 14.39 -5.57
C THR A 276 11.64 13.07 -6.32
N TYR A 277 10.59 12.30 -5.98
CA TYR A 277 10.33 11.02 -6.64
C TYR A 277 9.90 11.22 -8.11
N GLU A 278 9.06 12.20 -8.41
CA GLU A 278 8.69 12.56 -9.80
C GLU A 278 9.92 12.95 -10.62
N GLN A 279 10.80 13.78 -10.05
CA GLN A 279 12.03 14.19 -10.71
C GLN A 279 12.98 13.01 -10.94
N PHE A 280 13.07 12.10 -9.96
CA PHE A 280 13.82 10.85 -10.10
C PHE A 280 13.29 10.01 -11.27
N LEU A 281 11.97 9.79 -11.35
CA LEU A 281 11.35 9.02 -12.43
C LEU A 281 11.63 9.67 -13.80
N TYR A 282 11.52 11.00 -13.89
CA TYR A 282 11.78 11.74 -15.13
C TYR A 282 13.26 11.63 -15.55
N ASN A 283 14.20 11.83 -14.62
CA ASN A 283 15.63 11.74 -14.89
C ASN A 283 16.05 10.34 -15.39
N ASN A 284 15.36 9.30 -14.92
CA ASN A 284 15.58 7.92 -15.33
C ASN A 284 14.71 7.48 -16.52
N LYS A 285 13.97 8.40 -17.16
CA LYS A 285 13.11 8.15 -18.33
C LYS A 285 12.01 7.11 -18.05
N LEU A 286 11.56 7.01 -16.81
CA LEU A 286 10.48 6.13 -16.37
C LEU A 286 9.10 6.79 -16.56
N VAL A 287 9.05 8.13 -16.55
CA VAL A 287 7.88 8.94 -16.96
C VAL A 287 8.25 9.87 -18.11
N LYS A 288 7.27 10.31 -18.90
CA LYS A 288 7.50 11.11 -20.12
C LYS A 288 7.72 12.59 -19.82
N LYS A 289 7.22 13.05 -18.68
CA LYS A 289 7.25 14.46 -18.25
C LYS A 289 7.22 14.54 -16.73
N VAL A 290 7.68 15.67 -16.20
CA VAL A 290 7.41 16.04 -14.80
C VAL A 290 5.98 16.55 -14.70
N THR A 291 5.15 15.83 -13.97
CA THR A 291 3.76 16.19 -13.71
C THR A 291 3.69 17.10 -12.48
N PRO A 292 2.93 18.22 -12.51
CA PRO A 292 2.73 19.05 -11.32
C PRO A 292 2.08 18.26 -10.17
N LEU A 293 2.60 18.44 -8.94
CA LEU A 293 2.14 17.73 -7.74
C LEU A 293 0.62 17.75 -7.56
N THR A 294 0.00 18.91 -7.79
CA THR A 294 -1.44 19.13 -7.63
C THR A 294 -2.32 18.25 -8.53
N ASN A 295 -1.73 17.62 -9.55
CA ASN A 295 -2.46 16.72 -10.43
C ASN A 295 -2.64 15.32 -9.81
N TYR A 296 -1.79 14.90 -8.87
CA TYR A 296 -1.76 13.51 -8.41
C TYR A 296 -1.62 13.32 -6.90
N ALA A 297 -1.38 14.39 -6.13
CA ALA A 297 -1.45 14.34 -4.68
C ALA A 297 -2.00 15.64 -4.10
N VAL A 298 -2.85 15.51 -3.08
CA VAL A 298 -3.39 16.63 -2.32
C VAL A 298 -3.33 16.36 -0.82
N GLU A 299 -3.31 17.44 -0.05
CA GLU A 299 -3.50 17.42 1.40
C GLU A 299 -4.92 17.89 1.69
N LEU A 300 -5.68 17.09 2.43
CA LEU A 300 -7.08 17.38 2.76
C LEU A 300 -7.21 17.55 4.28
N HIS A 301 -7.38 18.79 4.72
CA HIS A 301 -7.86 19.09 6.07
C HIS A 301 -9.39 18.99 6.14
#